data_AF-A0A969H8P9-F1
#
_entry.id   AF-A0A969H8P9-F1
#
_cell.length_a   1.000
_cell.length_b   1.000
_cell.length_c   1.000
_cell.angle_alpha   90.00
_cell.angle_beta   90.00
_cell.angle_gamma   90.00
#
_symmetry.space_group_name_H-M   'P 1'
#
loop_
_entity.id
_entity.type
_entity.pdbx_description
1 polymer ?
#
loop_
_entity_poly.entity_id
_entity_poly.type
_entity_poly.pdbx_seq_one_letter_code
_entity_poly.pdbx_strand_id
1 'polypeptide(L)'
;MYIPGMGFWQNLTQKGVKQAVSDKIDETTRAVLAGIGPKELRALLRGDPPTEKPNPRYRAQVKSFMLHIRPKFYQEGSTWLTHTFRLGLFSTLLFIIETITGLILMVYYTPSPTVAYYDMLNILSNVNFGKFLRDFHRLGAELMVIAVTLHMVRVYFTGSYKHPRQFTWLTGMVLLLLTLFLSFSGYLLPWDQLALWAVTIGTSMAEAAPLIGYQVNLILRGSQDIGAGGLLRFYLLHVFMLPLLTIIFISIHYYKVSREHSISLPAVIEEGEAPPEQVAAAKRKIDLIPDLITSEIMWSAVLIAGMIIYMVFGYSAVLEHHADPLKTPLHTTAPWYFLWLQGMLKLGEKTLWGVVIPTIIFLVLFAVPYIDPGPSRLAKNRKVGITVGLLTSVFMVVLTYMGTGLWGVAAPPPVELIQEFIPEEGVGEVREIPYEQLVVGNYTASDSATYPSGRLGEILAEMKEAVDRESEKEDNNFYNGDITLAVEDWQTDLKKLTITVWWDEVPEGGTELEPRTYEKLFFIHRESGYHLLESKF
;
A
#
# COMPACT_ATOMS: atom_id res chain seq x y z
N MET A 1 -49.64 13.93 11.55
CA MET A 1 -48.19 14.11 11.81
C MET A 1 -47.56 12.71 11.87
N TYR A 2 -46.87 12.27 10.83
CA TYR A 2 -46.27 10.93 10.78
C TYR A 2 -44.90 11.01 11.45
N ILE A 3 -44.79 10.56 12.71
CA ILE A 3 -43.50 10.52 13.41
C ILE A 3 -42.77 9.23 12.99
N PRO A 4 -41.60 9.31 12.32
CA PRO A 4 -40.83 8.13 11.95
C PRO A 4 -40.47 7.33 13.20
N GLY A 5 -40.86 6.05 13.26
CA GLY A 5 -40.55 5.15 14.38
C GLY A 5 -41.76 4.65 15.20
N MET A 6 -42.93 5.30 15.13
CA MET A 6 -44.12 4.84 15.87
C MET A 6 -44.65 3.48 15.42
N GLY A 7 -44.49 3.11 14.15
CA GLY A 7 -44.99 1.85 13.60
C GLY A 7 -44.30 0.60 14.17
N PHE A 8 -43.02 0.71 14.58
CA PHE A 8 -42.32 -0.41 15.21
C PHE A 8 -42.83 -0.67 16.63
N TRP A 9 -43.03 0.39 17.42
CA TRP A 9 -43.58 0.31 18.77
C TRP A 9 -45.05 -0.17 18.79
N GLN A 10 -45.84 0.19 17.78
CA GLN A 10 -47.19 -0.36 17.59
C GLN A 10 -47.18 -1.84 17.17
N ASN A 11 -46.30 -2.23 16.25
CA ASN A 11 -46.16 -3.65 15.87
C ASN A 11 -45.64 -4.50 17.05
N LEU A 12 -44.74 -3.96 17.87
CA LEU A 12 -44.24 -4.62 19.08
C LEU A 12 -45.37 -4.92 20.08
N THR A 13 -46.25 -3.95 20.31
CA THR A 13 -47.37 -4.09 21.23
C THR A 13 -48.50 -4.96 20.68
N GLN A 14 -48.74 -4.96 19.36
CA GLN A 14 -49.85 -5.71 18.75
C GLN A 14 -49.50 -7.13 18.29
N LYS A 15 -48.29 -7.36 17.77
CA LYS A 15 -47.89 -8.62 17.12
C LYS A 15 -46.77 -9.37 17.86
N GLY A 16 -46.24 -8.77 18.93
CA GLY A 16 -45.11 -9.30 19.68
C GLY A 16 -43.76 -9.07 19.01
N VAL A 17 -42.68 -9.24 19.79
CA VAL A 17 -41.29 -8.90 19.42
C VAL A 17 -40.84 -9.59 18.14
N LYS A 18 -41.09 -10.90 18.02
CA LYS A 18 -40.62 -11.70 16.88
C LYS A 18 -41.20 -11.21 15.55
N GLN A 19 -42.51 -10.94 15.51
CA GLN A 19 -43.17 -10.47 14.30
C GLN A 19 -42.82 -9.02 13.99
N ALA A 20 -42.72 -8.15 15.01
CA ALA A 20 -42.31 -6.76 14.82
C ALA A 20 -40.88 -6.64 14.26
N VAL A 21 -39.95 -7.47 14.75
CA VAL A 21 -38.58 -7.55 14.22
C VAL A 21 -38.57 -8.11 12.79
N SER A 22 -39.32 -9.19 12.51
CA SER A 22 -39.42 -9.74 11.16
C SER A 22 -39.99 -8.72 10.15
N ASP A 23 -41.06 -8.02 10.52
CA ASP A 23 -41.69 -6.99 9.69
C ASP A 23 -40.70 -5.83 9.46
N LYS A 24 -39.91 -5.46 10.48
CA LYS A 24 -38.89 -4.40 10.35
C LYS A 24 -37.72 -4.82 9.46
N ILE A 25 -37.27 -6.05 9.56
CA ILE A 25 -36.23 -6.62 8.68
C ILE A 25 -36.75 -6.63 7.23
N ASP A 26 -37.99 -7.06 6.99
CA ASP A 26 -38.58 -7.06 5.65
C ASP A 26 -38.69 -5.63 5.09
N GLU A 27 -39.22 -4.69 5.87
CA GLU A 27 -39.32 -3.27 5.49
C GLU A 27 -37.94 -2.68 5.12
N THR A 28 -36.95 -2.90 5.99
CA THR A 28 -35.59 -2.38 5.81
C THR A 28 -34.90 -3.01 4.60
N THR A 29 -35.03 -4.33 4.45
CA THR A 29 -34.47 -5.07 3.32
C THR A 29 -35.08 -4.59 2.01
N ARG A 30 -36.40 -4.39 1.95
CA ARG A 30 -37.07 -3.84 0.76
C ARG A 30 -36.65 -2.41 0.47
N ALA A 31 -36.46 -1.57 1.49
CA ALA A 31 -35.99 -0.20 1.30
C ALA A 31 -34.56 -0.14 0.72
N VAL A 32 -33.70 -1.08 1.10
CA VAL A 32 -32.31 -1.14 0.62
C VAL A 32 -32.20 -1.86 -0.73
N LEU A 33 -32.83 -3.03 -0.87
CA LEU A 33 -32.69 -3.97 -1.99
C LEU A 33 -33.80 -3.87 -3.03
N ALA A 34 -34.10 -2.66 -3.52
CA ALA A 34 -34.98 -2.51 -4.69
C ALA A 34 -36.41 -3.05 -4.51
N GLY A 35 -36.92 -3.11 -3.28
CA GLY A 35 -38.24 -3.63 -2.96
C GLY A 35 -38.30 -5.15 -2.75
N ILE A 36 -37.14 -5.84 -2.78
CA ILE A 36 -37.02 -7.29 -2.61
C ILE A 36 -36.96 -7.62 -1.11
N GLY A 37 -37.86 -8.49 -0.63
CA GLY A 37 -37.84 -8.99 0.75
C GLY A 37 -36.83 -10.13 0.96
N PRO A 38 -36.48 -10.50 2.21
CA PRO A 38 -35.46 -11.52 2.49
C PRO A 38 -35.76 -12.90 1.89
N LYS A 39 -37.04 -13.31 1.87
CA LYS A 39 -37.46 -14.61 1.31
C LYS A 39 -37.31 -14.64 -0.21
N GLU A 40 -37.74 -13.58 -0.87
CA GLU A 40 -37.60 -13.43 -2.32
C GLU A 40 -36.13 -13.33 -2.73
N LEU A 41 -35.31 -12.59 -1.98
CA LEU A 41 -33.86 -12.53 -2.21
C LEU A 41 -33.23 -13.93 -2.17
N ARG A 42 -33.58 -14.73 -1.16
CA ARG A 42 -33.09 -16.12 -1.05
C ARG A 42 -33.57 -17.00 -2.20
N ALA A 43 -34.82 -16.84 -2.65
CA ALA A 43 -35.36 -17.57 -3.80
C ALA A 43 -34.58 -17.19 -5.09
N LEU A 44 -34.38 -15.89 -5.32
CA LEU A 44 -33.61 -15.37 -6.46
C LEU A 44 -32.16 -15.87 -6.47
N LEU A 45 -31.50 -15.92 -5.31
CA LEU A 45 -30.13 -16.44 -5.19
C LEU A 45 -30.03 -17.94 -5.51
N ARG A 46 -31.12 -18.70 -5.38
CA ARG A 46 -31.19 -20.12 -5.77
C ARG A 46 -31.56 -20.33 -7.23
N GLY A 47 -31.91 -19.26 -7.96
CA GLY A 47 -32.44 -19.35 -9.32
C GLY A 47 -33.92 -19.74 -9.39
N ASP A 48 -34.65 -19.65 -8.28
CA ASP A 48 -36.08 -19.94 -8.25
C ASP A 48 -36.87 -18.85 -9.03
N PRO A 49 -38.01 -19.17 -9.64
CA PRO A 49 -38.88 -18.17 -10.24
C PRO A 49 -39.42 -17.19 -9.19
N PRO A 50 -39.69 -15.91 -9.56
CA PRO A 50 -40.17 -14.90 -8.61
C PRO A 50 -41.41 -15.36 -7.87
N THR A 51 -41.39 -15.29 -6.54
CA THR A 51 -42.49 -15.79 -5.70
C THR A 51 -43.56 -14.73 -5.45
N GLU A 52 -43.23 -13.44 -5.64
CA GLU A 52 -44.12 -12.30 -5.45
C GLU A 52 -44.68 -11.78 -6.80
N LYS A 53 -45.99 -11.49 -6.88
CA LYS A 53 -46.65 -10.86 -8.05
C LYS A 53 -47.23 -9.47 -7.69
N PRO A 54 -47.13 -8.46 -8.57
CA PRO A 54 -46.37 -8.44 -9.83
C PRO A 54 -44.85 -8.49 -9.57
N ASN A 55 -44.09 -9.08 -10.51
CA ASN A 55 -42.67 -9.41 -10.31
C ASN A 55 -41.88 -8.19 -9.75
N PRO A 56 -41.18 -8.33 -8.60
CA PRO A 56 -40.48 -7.25 -7.92
C PRO A 56 -39.49 -6.48 -8.81
N ARG A 57 -38.88 -7.12 -9.83
CA ARG A 57 -38.00 -6.47 -10.83
C ARG A 57 -38.70 -5.28 -11.51
N TYR A 58 -40.01 -5.37 -11.72
CA TYR A 58 -40.82 -4.31 -12.35
C TYR A 58 -41.29 -3.23 -11.37
N ARG A 59 -41.46 -3.55 -10.08
CA ARG A 59 -41.90 -2.60 -9.04
C ARG A 59 -40.75 -1.76 -8.44
N ALA A 60 -39.51 -2.04 -8.80
CA ALA A 60 -38.30 -1.35 -8.33
C ALA A 60 -38.17 0.12 -8.77
N GLN A 61 -39.27 0.82 -9.05
CA GLN A 61 -39.29 2.25 -9.22
C GLN A 61 -39.79 2.90 -7.92
N VAL A 62 -39.04 3.92 -7.50
CA VAL A 62 -39.41 5.06 -6.65
C VAL A 62 -38.77 5.17 -5.24
N LYS A 63 -38.25 4.12 -4.55
CA LYS A 63 -37.68 4.33 -3.17
C LYS A 63 -36.42 3.56 -2.74
N SER A 64 -35.76 2.79 -3.60
CA SER A 64 -34.62 1.97 -3.17
C SER A 64 -33.29 2.72 -3.12
N PHE A 65 -32.59 2.66 -1.99
CA PHE A 65 -31.25 3.24 -1.83
C PHE A 65 -30.24 2.66 -2.83
N MET A 66 -30.21 1.33 -3.00
CA MET A 66 -29.28 0.69 -3.94
C MET A 66 -29.49 1.19 -5.37
N LEU A 67 -30.74 1.39 -5.78
CA LEU A 67 -31.05 1.92 -7.11
C LEU A 67 -30.81 3.42 -7.23
N HIS A 68 -30.63 4.16 -6.13
CA HIS A 68 -30.12 5.54 -6.17
C HIS A 68 -28.64 5.58 -6.56
N ILE A 69 -27.86 4.60 -6.09
CA ILE A 69 -26.41 4.53 -6.36
C ILE A 69 -26.11 3.85 -7.69
N ARG A 70 -26.78 2.72 -8.00
CA ARG A 70 -26.45 1.87 -9.15
C ARG A 70 -27.66 1.64 -10.08
N PRO A 71 -27.45 1.55 -11.41
CA PRO A 71 -28.50 1.24 -12.37
C PRO A 71 -29.02 -0.18 -12.17
N LYS A 72 -30.22 -0.44 -12.70
CA LYS A 72 -30.89 -1.74 -12.59
C LYS A 72 -30.15 -2.87 -13.31
N PHE A 73 -29.44 -2.56 -14.39
CA PHE A 73 -28.70 -3.52 -15.18
C PHE A 73 -27.40 -2.89 -15.71
N TYR A 74 -26.45 -3.76 -16.04
CA TYR A 74 -25.21 -3.41 -16.74
C TYR A 74 -25.12 -4.20 -18.04
N GLN A 75 -24.24 -3.77 -18.94
CA GLN A 75 -23.90 -4.55 -20.13
C GLN A 75 -22.91 -5.65 -19.75
N GLU A 76 -23.14 -6.87 -20.22
CA GLU A 76 -22.32 -8.06 -19.92
C GLU A 76 -20.84 -7.84 -20.25
N GLY A 77 -20.52 -7.21 -21.38
CA GLY A 77 -19.14 -6.95 -21.77
C GLY A 77 -18.38 -6.01 -20.82
N SER A 78 -19.11 -5.24 -20.01
CA SER A 78 -18.51 -4.33 -19.02
C SER A 78 -18.11 -5.03 -17.73
N THR A 79 -18.58 -6.26 -17.51
CA THR A 79 -18.29 -7.06 -16.30
C THR A 79 -17.22 -8.13 -16.54
N TRP A 80 -16.75 -8.26 -17.78
CA TRP A 80 -15.68 -9.19 -18.14
C TRP A 80 -14.40 -8.90 -17.39
N LEU A 81 -13.85 -9.94 -16.77
CA LEU A 81 -12.61 -9.86 -16.01
C LEU A 81 -11.44 -9.44 -16.91
N THR A 82 -11.39 -9.93 -18.15
CA THR A 82 -10.36 -9.58 -19.14
C THR A 82 -10.35 -8.10 -19.52
N HIS A 83 -11.50 -7.42 -19.40
CA HIS A 83 -11.58 -6.02 -19.77
C HIS A 83 -11.32 -5.11 -18.57
N THR A 84 -12.00 -5.29 -17.45
CA THR A 84 -11.93 -4.36 -16.30
C THR A 84 -10.98 -4.81 -15.20
N PHE A 85 -10.62 -6.10 -15.17
CA PHE A 85 -9.96 -6.77 -14.05
C PHE A 85 -10.67 -6.53 -12.70
N ARG A 86 -11.92 -6.04 -12.74
CA ARG A 86 -12.69 -5.60 -11.56
C ARG A 86 -11.95 -4.59 -10.67
N LEU A 87 -10.97 -3.85 -11.20
CA LEU A 87 -10.11 -2.96 -10.42
C LEU A 87 -10.88 -1.83 -9.71
N GLY A 88 -11.98 -1.35 -10.31
CA GLY A 88 -12.87 -0.37 -9.65
C GLY A 88 -13.64 -0.96 -8.46
N LEU A 89 -14.05 -2.23 -8.55
CA LEU A 89 -14.66 -2.95 -7.43
C LEU A 89 -13.63 -3.19 -6.34
N PHE A 90 -12.44 -3.71 -6.69
CA PHE A 90 -11.40 -4.02 -5.73
C PHE A 90 -10.88 -2.78 -5.00
N SER A 91 -10.62 -1.67 -5.69
CA SER A 91 -10.21 -0.42 -5.03
C SER A 91 -11.24 0.09 -4.01
N THR A 92 -12.54 0.03 -4.34
CA THR A 92 -13.60 0.43 -3.42
C THR A 92 -13.76 -0.54 -2.25
N LEU A 93 -13.65 -1.84 -2.51
CA LEU A 93 -13.68 -2.87 -1.46
C LEU A 93 -12.50 -2.72 -0.50
N LEU A 94 -11.30 -2.51 -1.02
CA LEU A 94 -10.09 -2.27 -0.22
C LEU A 94 -10.26 -1.01 0.62
N PHE A 95 -10.78 0.09 0.06
CA PHE A 95 -11.09 1.29 0.86
C PHE A 95 -12.09 1.01 2.00
N ILE A 96 -13.11 0.18 1.77
CA ILE A 96 -14.06 -0.23 2.82
C ILE A 96 -13.35 -1.07 3.89
N ILE A 97 -12.51 -2.01 3.48
CA ILE A 97 -11.69 -2.83 4.37
C ILE A 97 -10.81 -1.92 5.24
N GLU A 98 -10.04 -1.02 4.63
CA GLU A 98 -9.16 -0.07 5.30
C GLU A 98 -9.92 0.82 6.29
N THR A 99 -11.10 1.29 5.89
CA THR A 99 -11.94 2.10 6.79
C THR A 99 -12.37 1.28 8.01
N ILE A 100 -12.83 0.03 7.82
CA ILE A 100 -13.29 -0.81 8.93
C ILE A 100 -12.13 -1.19 9.85
N THR A 101 -11.01 -1.67 9.30
CA THR A 101 -9.84 -2.04 10.10
C THR A 101 -9.22 -0.83 10.79
N GLY A 102 -9.13 0.31 10.11
CA GLY A 102 -8.63 1.56 10.69
C GLY A 102 -9.49 2.07 11.85
N LEU A 103 -10.83 2.00 11.73
CA LEU A 103 -11.75 2.33 12.82
C LEU A 103 -11.60 1.42 14.04
N ILE A 104 -11.21 0.16 13.85
CA ILE A 104 -10.94 -0.76 14.97
C ILE A 104 -9.58 -0.44 15.59
N LEU A 105 -8.54 -0.27 14.76
CA LEU A 105 -7.17 0.02 15.22
C LEU A 105 -7.08 1.34 15.98
N MET A 106 -7.84 2.37 15.56
CA MET A 106 -7.80 3.68 16.23
C MET A 106 -8.28 3.65 17.68
N VAL A 107 -9.05 2.63 18.10
CA VAL A 107 -9.48 2.46 19.50
C VAL A 107 -8.30 2.11 20.42
N TYR A 108 -7.25 1.50 19.86
CA TYR A 108 -6.08 1.02 20.59
C TYR A 108 -4.84 1.91 20.40
N TYR A 109 -4.97 3.05 19.72
CA TYR A 109 -3.84 3.87 19.30
C TYR A 109 -3.92 5.30 19.82
N THR A 110 -2.83 5.76 20.42
CA THR A 110 -2.65 7.14 20.88
C THR A 110 -1.65 7.88 19.98
N PRO A 111 -2.03 9.00 19.32
CA PRO A 111 -1.16 9.74 18.42
C PRO A 111 -0.17 10.65 19.18
N SER A 112 0.69 10.05 19.99
CA SER A 112 1.78 10.74 20.72
C SER A 112 3.10 9.98 20.58
N PRO A 113 4.22 10.64 20.24
CA PRO A 113 5.53 9.99 20.06
C PRO A 113 6.00 9.13 21.25
N THR A 114 5.56 9.48 22.46
CA THR A 114 5.93 8.79 23.70
C THR A 114 5.24 7.43 23.88
N VAL A 115 4.12 7.19 23.19
CA VAL A 115 3.28 6.00 23.40
C VAL A 115 2.89 5.30 22.10
N ALA A 116 2.87 5.98 20.95
CA ALA A 116 2.41 5.44 19.66
C ALA A 116 3.09 4.12 19.29
N TYR A 117 4.41 4.04 19.49
CA TYR A 117 5.17 2.83 19.24
C TYR A 117 4.83 1.69 20.20
N TYR A 118 4.67 1.99 21.49
CA TYR A 118 4.26 0.99 22.49
C TYR A 118 2.82 0.51 22.27
N ASP A 119 1.93 1.39 21.80
CA ASP A 119 0.58 1.01 21.39
C ASP A 119 0.63 0.04 20.19
N MET A 120 1.54 0.25 19.22
CA MET A 120 1.78 -0.72 18.15
C MET A 120 2.24 -2.08 18.69
N LEU A 121 3.22 -2.10 19.60
CA LEU A 121 3.66 -3.35 20.25
C LEU A 121 2.51 -4.04 20.99
N ASN A 122 1.69 -3.28 21.71
CA ASN A 122 0.53 -3.80 22.43
C ASN A 122 -0.54 -4.38 21.47
N ILE A 123 -0.77 -3.74 20.31
CA ILE A 123 -1.64 -4.27 19.25
C ILE A 123 -1.09 -5.60 18.72
N LEU A 124 0.22 -5.70 18.55
CA LEU A 124 0.87 -6.92 18.06
C LEU A 124 0.82 -8.07 19.07
N SER A 125 0.98 -7.79 20.36
CA SER A 125 1.17 -8.83 21.39
C SER A 125 -0.08 -9.15 22.23
N ASN A 126 -0.85 -8.13 22.62
CA ASN A 126 -1.85 -8.27 23.69
C ASN A 126 -3.31 -8.12 23.19
N VAL A 127 -3.52 -7.48 22.04
CA VAL A 127 -4.86 -7.32 21.47
C VAL A 127 -5.25 -8.59 20.71
N ASN A 128 -6.41 -9.17 21.04
CA ASN A 128 -6.94 -10.33 20.32
C ASN A 128 -7.11 -10.00 18.83
N PHE A 129 -6.50 -10.82 17.96
CA PHE A 129 -6.42 -10.58 16.51
C PHE A 129 -5.75 -9.24 16.12
N GLY A 130 -5.05 -8.56 17.03
CA GLY A 130 -4.46 -7.24 16.78
C GLY A 130 -3.38 -7.27 15.68
N LYS A 131 -2.45 -8.24 15.74
CA LYS A 131 -1.48 -8.47 14.64
C LYS A 131 -2.18 -8.69 13.31
N PHE A 132 -3.19 -9.58 13.27
CA PHE A 132 -3.96 -9.84 12.05
C PHE A 132 -4.62 -8.55 11.52
N LEU A 133 -5.27 -7.76 12.38
CA LEU A 133 -5.93 -6.52 11.95
C LEU A 133 -4.92 -5.49 11.41
N ARG A 134 -3.77 -5.32 12.07
CA ARG A 134 -2.72 -4.41 11.63
C ARG A 134 -2.15 -4.85 10.28
N ASP A 135 -1.81 -6.12 10.14
CA ASP A 135 -1.24 -6.66 8.90
C ASP A 135 -2.27 -6.62 7.76
N PHE A 136 -3.55 -6.88 8.04
CA PHE A 136 -4.62 -6.81 7.05
C PHE A 136 -4.87 -5.37 6.58
N HIS A 137 -4.79 -4.38 7.49
CA HIS A 137 -4.85 -2.95 7.15
C HIS A 137 -3.61 -2.54 6.32
N ARG A 138 -2.40 -2.91 6.75
CA ARG A 138 -1.18 -2.59 5.98
C ARG A 138 -1.23 -3.21 4.57
N LEU A 139 -1.59 -4.49 4.46
CA LEU A 139 -1.71 -5.17 3.17
C LEU A 139 -2.83 -4.58 2.31
N GLY A 140 -3.97 -4.25 2.89
CA GLY A 140 -5.09 -3.65 2.18
C GLY A 140 -4.74 -2.27 1.61
N ALA A 141 -3.99 -1.46 2.36
CA ALA A 141 -3.43 -0.20 1.87
C ALA A 141 -2.51 -0.41 0.65
N GLU A 142 -1.58 -1.38 0.71
CA GLU A 142 -0.68 -1.68 -0.40
C GLU A 142 -1.43 -2.15 -1.65
N LEU A 143 -2.37 -3.09 -1.48
CA LEU A 143 -3.21 -3.56 -2.57
C LEU A 143 -4.11 -2.46 -3.13
N MET A 144 -4.54 -1.49 -2.31
CA MET A 144 -5.34 -0.35 -2.77
C MET A 144 -4.52 0.53 -3.71
N VAL A 145 -3.26 0.85 -3.35
CA VAL A 145 -2.36 1.60 -4.24
C VAL A 145 -2.14 0.86 -5.55
N ILE A 146 -1.89 -0.45 -5.50
CA ILE A 146 -1.74 -1.29 -6.70
C ILE A 146 -3.01 -1.29 -7.55
N ALA A 147 -4.17 -1.54 -6.95
CA ALA A 147 -5.45 -1.64 -7.66
C ALA A 147 -5.83 -0.32 -8.33
N VAL A 148 -5.66 0.81 -7.64
CA VAL A 148 -5.93 2.14 -8.21
C VAL A 148 -4.93 2.46 -9.32
N THR A 149 -3.64 2.19 -9.13
CA THR A 149 -2.62 2.42 -10.17
C THR A 149 -2.90 1.60 -11.43
N LEU A 150 -3.16 0.30 -11.28
CA LEU A 150 -3.54 -0.57 -12.39
C LEU A 150 -4.86 -0.12 -13.03
N HIS A 151 -5.81 0.40 -12.26
CA HIS A 151 -7.05 0.95 -12.79
C HIS A 151 -6.78 2.13 -13.73
N MET A 152 -5.91 3.06 -13.31
CA MET A 152 -5.52 4.23 -14.08
C MET A 152 -4.78 3.83 -15.37
N VAL A 153 -3.79 2.92 -15.25
CA VAL A 153 -3.04 2.36 -16.38
C VAL A 153 -3.98 1.73 -17.40
N ARG A 154 -4.89 0.86 -16.94
CA ARG A 154 -5.88 0.22 -17.79
C ARG A 154 -6.73 1.25 -18.51
N VAL A 155 -7.32 2.21 -17.79
CA VAL A 155 -8.20 3.24 -18.37
C VAL A 155 -7.46 4.08 -19.42
N TYR A 156 -6.18 4.38 -19.19
CA TYR A 156 -5.34 5.07 -20.15
C TYR A 156 -5.15 4.28 -21.44
N PHE A 157 -4.69 3.03 -21.32
CA PHE A 157 -4.39 2.18 -22.48
C PHE A 157 -5.66 1.77 -23.25
N THR A 158 -6.79 1.54 -22.57
CA THR A 158 -8.08 1.25 -23.23
C THR A 158 -8.76 2.50 -23.79
N GLY A 159 -8.28 3.71 -23.49
CA GLY A 159 -8.87 4.96 -23.95
C GLY A 159 -10.24 5.25 -23.35
N SER A 160 -10.56 4.62 -22.21
CA SER A 160 -11.87 4.71 -21.57
C SER A 160 -12.16 6.11 -21.00
N TYR A 161 -11.14 6.96 -20.86
CA TYR A 161 -11.26 8.37 -20.46
C TYR A 161 -11.81 9.28 -21.55
N LYS A 162 -11.80 8.85 -22.83
CA LYS A 162 -12.26 9.66 -23.95
C LYS A 162 -13.75 10.00 -23.83
N HIS A 163 -14.19 11.02 -24.57
CA HIS A 163 -15.57 11.49 -24.58
C HIS A 163 -16.57 10.30 -24.63
N PRO A 164 -17.60 10.25 -23.75
CA PRO A 164 -18.04 11.31 -22.82
C PRO A 164 -17.42 11.27 -21.41
N ARG A 165 -16.42 10.41 -21.13
CA ARG A 165 -15.94 10.09 -19.77
C ARG A 165 -14.79 10.97 -19.26
N GLN A 166 -14.57 12.14 -19.86
CA GLN A 166 -13.45 13.02 -19.52
C GLN A 166 -13.51 13.48 -18.05
N PHE A 167 -14.70 13.85 -17.57
CA PHE A 167 -14.87 14.25 -16.17
C PHE A 167 -14.68 13.07 -15.18
N THR A 168 -15.06 11.85 -15.57
CA THR A 168 -14.79 10.64 -14.77
C THR A 168 -13.30 10.38 -14.62
N TRP A 169 -12.50 10.69 -15.64
CA TRP A 169 -11.05 10.64 -15.54
C TRP A 169 -10.50 11.65 -14.52
N LEU A 170 -10.98 12.89 -14.54
CA LEU A 170 -10.56 13.91 -13.57
C LEU A 170 -10.86 13.49 -12.13
N THR A 171 -12.04 12.93 -11.87
CA THR A 171 -12.36 12.42 -10.52
C THR A 171 -11.51 11.21 -10.16
N GLY A 172 -11.17 10.34 -11.13
CA GLY A 172 -10.20 9.25 -10.94
C GLY A 172 -8.79 9.75 -10.60
N MET A 173 -8.31 10.81 -11.25
CA MET A 173 -7.03 11.44 -10.92
C MET A 173 -7.01 12.01 -9.50
N VAL A 174 -8.10 12.64 -9.05
CA VAL A 174 -8.22 13.10 -7.65
C VAL A 174 -8.21 11.91 -6.68
N LEU A 175 -8.92 10.82 -7.00
CA LEU A 175 -8.92 9.61 -6.18
C LEU A 175 -7.56 8.92 -6.13
N LEU A 176 -6.78 8.94 -7.21
CA LEU A 176 -5.39 8.49 -7.22
C LEU A 176 -4.56 9.29 -6.20
N LEU A 177 -4.63 10.63 -6.25
CA LEU A 177 -3.91 11.48 -5.30
C LEU A 177 -4.37 11.24 -3.85
N LEU A 178 -5.67 11.13 -3.60
CA LEU A 178 -6.20 10.83 -2.27
C LEU A 178 -5.73 9.46 -1.76
N THR A 179 -5.64 8.45 -2.63
CA THR A 179 -5.12 7.12 -2.28
C THR A 179 -3.65 7.18 -1.88
N LEU A 180 -2.83 7.91 -2.63
CA LEU A 180 -1.41 8.12 -2.30
C LEU A 180 -1.25 8.87 -0.98
N PHE A 181 -2.04 9.93 -0.76
CA PHE A 181 -2.01 10.69 0.51
C PHE A 181 -2.53 9.88 1.70
N LEU A 182 -3.55 9.04 1.52
CA LEU A 182 -4.03 8.13 2.56
C LEU A 182 -2.91 7.17 2.98
N SER A 183 -2.27 6.52 2.01
CA SER A 183 -1.18 5.58 2.30
C SER A 183 0.02 6.28 2.96
N PHE A 184 0.43 7.45 2.45
CA PHE A 184 1.52 8.24 3.02
C PHE A 184 1.25 8.72 4.45
N SER A 185 0.04 9.24 4.70
CA SER A 185 -0.31 9.77 6.01
C SER A 185 -0.43 8.69 7.08
N GLY A 186 -0.92 7.50 6.70
CA GLY A 186 -0.99 6.34 7.58
C GLY A 186 0.39 5.73 7.87
N TYR A 187 1.33 5.85 6.93
CA TYR A 187 2.70 5.35 7.06
C TYR A 187 3.44 5.93 8.27
N LEU A 188 3.14 7.16 8.69
CA LEU A 188 3.77 7.80 9.86
C LEU A 188 3.34 7.18 11.20
N LEU A 189 2.12 6.63 11.26
CA LEU A 189 1.44 6.34 12.52
C LEU A 189 2.10 5.26 13.39
N PRO A 190 2.77 4.22 12.85
CA PRO A 190 3.50 3.28 13.67
C PRO A 190 4.61 3.90 14.53
N TRP A 191 5.12 5.07 14.11
CA TRP A 191 6.19 5.80 14.79
C TRP A 191 7.47 4.97 14.99
N ASP A 192 7.82 4.21 13.96
CA ASP A 192 9.10 3.51 13.85
C ASP A 192 10.08 4.33 12.98
N GLN A 193 11.33 3.88 12.91
CA GLN A 193 12.38 4.61 12.22
C GLN A 193 12.12 4.80 10.73
N LEU A 194 11.66 3.75 10.07
CA LEU A 194 11.34 3.82 8.65
C LEU A 194 10.21 4.84 8.39
N ALA A 195 9.16 4.83 9.21
CA ALA A 195 8.05 5.77 9.13
C ALA A 195 8.49 7.23 9.31
N LEU A 196 9.25 7.52 10.37
CA LEU A 196 9.68 8.90 10.68
C LEU A 196 10.53 9.48 9.54
N TRP A 197 11.52 8.74 9.07
CA TRP A 197 12.45 9.24 8.07
C TRP A 197 11.85 9.28 6.66
N ALA A 198 11.04 8.30 6.27
CA ALA A 198 10.31 8.34 5.01
C ALA A 198 9.42 9.59 4.91
N VAL A 199 8.72 9.93 5.99
CA VAL A 199 7.84 11.11 6.02
C VAL A 199 8.63 12.41 6.14
N THR A 200 9.76 12.40 6.86
CA THR A 200 10.67 13.56 6.92
C THR A 200 11.22 13.89 5.54
N ILE A 201 11.67 12.89 4.78
CA ILE A 201 12.10 13.04 3.38
C ILE A 201 10.93 13.57 2.54
N GLY A 202 9.77 12.90 2.55
CA GLY A 202 8.63 13.30 1.72
C GLY A 202 8.10 14.70 2.02
N THR A 203 8.05 15.11 3.30
CA THR A 203 7.64 16.47 3.65
C THR A 203 8.70 17.50 3.29
N SER A 204 10.00 17.19 3.40
CA SER A 204 11.07 18.11 2.96
C SER A 204 10.98 18.44 1.46
N MET A 205 10.42 17.53 0.66
CA MET A 205 10.14 17.81 -0.75
C MET A 205 9.04 18.86 -0.92
N ALA A 206 7.99 18.78 -0.10
CA ALA A 206 6.90 19.76 -0.13
C ALA A 206 7.36 21.16 0.30
N GLU A 207 8.38 21.25 1.16
CA GLU A 207 9.02 22.51 1.54
C GLU A 207 9.73 23.18 0.36
N ALA A 208 10.31 22.39 -0.55
CA ALA A 208 10.99 22.87 -1.75
C ALA A 208 10.03 23.47 -2.80
N ALA A 209 8.72 23.43 -2.57
CA ALA A 209 7.73 24.04 -3.45
C ALA A 209 7.79 25.58 -3.40
N PRO A 210 7.80 26.26 -4.55
CA PRO A 210 7.95 27.71 -4.59
C PRO A 210 6.76 28.41 -3.91
N LEU A 211 7.01 29.61 -3.39
CA LEU A 211 6.05 30.56 -2.79
C LEU A 211 5.49 30.15 -1.42
N ILE A 212 4.93 28.95 -1.29
CA ILE A 212 4.14 28.54 -0.11
C ILE A 212 4.63 27.25 0.56
N GLY A 213 5.65 26.58 0.00
CA GLY A 213 6.12 25.27 0.46
C GLY A 213 6.49 25.25 1.94
N TYR A 214 7.31 26.22 2.36
CA TYR A 214 7.74 26.37 3.76
C TYR A 214 6.56 26.54 4.73
N GLN A 215 5.60 27.41 4.41
CA GLN A 215 4.45 27.68 5.27
C GLN A 215 3.52 26.46 5.36
N VAL A 216 3.27 25.79 4.22
CA VAL A 216 2.47 24.56 4.17
C VAL A 216 3.14 23.46 4.99
N ASN A 217 4.45 23.30 4.85
CA ASN A 217 5.21 22.30 5.60
C ASN A 217 5.16 22.59 7.11
N LEU A 218 5.40 23.83 7.54
CA LEU A 218 5.34 24.22 8.95
C LEU A 218 3.95 23.98 9.56
N ILE A 219 2.88 24.23 8.82
CA ILE A 219 1.51 23.91 9.25
C ILE A 219 1.32 22.41 9.38
N LEU A 220 1.82 21.63 8.42
CA LEU A 220 1.67 20.18 8.38
C LEU A 220 2.47 19.48 9.49
N ARG A 221 3.73 19.88 9.70
CA ARG A 221 4.61 19.35 10.75
C ARG A 221 4.26 19.89 12.13
N GLY A 222 3.73 21.12 12.21
CA GLY A 222 3.48 21.81 13.47
C GLY A 222 4.71 22.35 14.19
N SER A 223 5.88 22.14 13.60
CA SER A 223 7.21 22.52 14.07
C SER A 223 8.18 22.42 12.87
N GLN A 224 9.45 22.78 13.07
CA GLN A 224 10.48 22.60 12.04
C GLN A 224 10.64 21.11 11.69
N ASP A 225 10.68 20.25 12.71
CA ASP A 225 10.79 18.80 12.56
C ASP A 225 9.47 18.09 12.85
N ILE A 226 9.35 16.84 12.39
CA ILE A 226 8.20 15.98 12.70
C ILE A 226 8.29 15.54 14.17
N GLY A 227 7.40 16.06 15.00
CA GLY A 227 7.27 15.68 16.41
C GLY A 227 5.82 15.40 16.80
N ALA A 228 5.46 15.63 18.06
CA ALA A 228 4.10 15.36 18.56
C ALA A 228 3.01 16.10 17.79
N GLY A 229 3.25 17.37 17.44
CA GLY A 229 2.31 18.15 16.63
C GLY A 229 2.13 17.60 15.21
N GLY A 230 3.19 17.04 14.62
CA GLY A 230 3.15 16.45 13.29
C GLY A 230 2.37 15.14 13.30
N LEU A 231 2.69 14.26 14.25
CA LEU A 231 2.01 12.98 14.42
C LEU A 231 0.49 13.14 14.60
N LEU A 232 0.07 14.07 15.47
CA LEU A 232 -1.35 14.34 15.70
C LEU A 232 -2.07 14.84 14.43
N ARG A 233 -1.43 15.72 13.65
CA ARG A 233 -2.01 16.23 12.40
C ARG A 233 -2.11 15.14 11.35
N PHE A 234 -1.06 14.34 11.16
CA PHE A 234 -1.07 13.20 10.25
C PHE A 234 -2.15 12.19 10.63
N TYR A 235 -2.31 11.90 11.93
CA TYR A 235 -3.40 11.08 12.43
C TYR A 235 -4.78 11.66 12.07
N LEU A 236 -5.03 12.95 12.31
CA LEU A 236 -6.29 13.60 11.96
C LEU A 236 -6.56 13.60 10.45
N LEU A 237 -5.51 13.83 9.65
CA LEU A 237 -5.57 13.76 8.20
C LEU A 237 -5.96 12.35 7.73
N HIS A 238 -5.29 11.33 8.26
CA HIS A 238 -5.44 9.95 7.85
C HIS A 238 -6.77 9.32 8.29
N VAL A 239 -7.20 9.55 9.53
CA VAL A 239 -8.38 8.87 10.10
C VAL A 239 -9.68 9.59 9.77
N PHE A 240 -9.65 10.92 9.61
CA PHE A 240 -10.87 11.71 9.40
C PHE A 240 -10.90 12.42 8.05
N MET A 241 -9.94 13.32 7.78
CA MET A 241 -10.07 14.26 6.66
C MET A 241 -9.98 13.57 5.30
N LEU A 242 -8.95 12.77 5.07
CA LEU A 242 -8.71 12.09 3.80
C LEU A 242 -9.76 11.01 3.50
N PRO A 243 -10.19 10.15 4.46
CA PRO A 243 -11.28 9.21 4.23
C PRO A 243 -12.59 9.92 3.87
N LEU A 244 -12.92 11.02 4.55
CA LEU A 244 -14.13 11.80 4.25
C LEU A 244 -14.10 12.37 2.83
N LEU A 245 -12.98 12.99 2.43
CA LEU A 245 -12.80 13.48 1.05
C LEU A 245 -12.88 12.34 0.04
N THR A 246 -12.30 11.20 0.37
CA THR A 246 -12.32 10.01 -0.49
C THR A 246 -13.74 9.49 -0.67
N ILE A 247 -14.55 9.42 0.39
CA ILE A 247 -15.98 9.05 0.31
C ILE A 247 -16.74 10.00 -0.62
N ILE A 248 -16.52 11.31 -0.51
CA ILE A 248 -17.15 12.32 -1.38
C ILE A 248 -16.78 12.07 -2.85
N PHE A 249 -15.49 11.92 -3.15
CA PHE A 249 -15.04 11.72 -4.53
C PHE A 249 -15.41 10.35 -5.09
N ILE A 250 -15.39 9.27 -4.29
CA ILE A 250 -15.92 7.95 -4.67
C ILE A 250 -17.39 8.08 -5.03
N SER A 251 -18.18 8.81 -4.24
CA SER A 251 -19.61 9.01 -4.49
C SER A 251 -19.86 9.72 -5.83
N ILE A 252 -19.09 10.79 -6.11
CA ILE A 252 -19.16 11.52 -7.39
C ILE A 252 -18.71 10.62 -8.55
N HIS A 253 -17.61 9.89 -8.38
CA HIS A 253 -17.04 9.00 -9.40
C HIS A 253 -18.00 7.87 -9.75
N TYR A 254 -18.54 7.18 -8.74
CA TYR A 254 -19.56 6.13 -8.92
C TYR A 254 -20.83 6.68 -9.55
N TYR A 255 -21.30 7.86 -9.15
CA TYR A 255 -22.46 8.47 -9.79
C TYR A 255 -22.25 8.63 -11.31
N LYS A 256 -21.10 9.17 -11.74
CA LYS A 256 -20.78 9.32 -13.17
C LYS A 256 -20.66 7.98 -13.90
N VAL A 257 -19.97 7.01 -13.30
CA VAL A 257 -19.80 5.67 -13.90
C VAL A 257 -21.11 4.91 -13.98
N SER A 258 -21.91 4.93 -12.91
CA SER A 258 -23.14 4.13 -12.80
C SER A 258 -24.35 4.77 -13.49
N ARG A 259 -24.51 6.10 -13.45
CA ARG A 259 -25.73 6.75 -13.97
C ARG A 259 -25.56 7.38 -15.34
N GLU A 260 -24.44 8.03 -15.62
CA GLU A 260 -24.30 8.85 -16.84
C GLU A 260 -23.63 8.11 -17.98
N HIS A 261 -22.54 7.39 -17.72
CA HIS A 261 -21.68 6.89 -18.81
C HIS A 261 -21.59 5.37 -18.91
N SER A 262 -22.08 4.63 -17.91
CA SER A 262 -21.82 3.20 -17.73
C SER A 262 -20.31 2.91 -17.62
N ILE A 263 -19.96 1.65 -17.32
CA ILE A 263 -18.60 1.14 -17.49
C ILE A 263 -18.34 0.97 -19.00
N SER A 264 -17.12 1.25 -19.47
CA SER A 264 -16.78 1.10 -20.89
C SER A 264 -16.82 -0.36 -21.32
N LEU A 265 -17.26 -0.63 -22.54
CA LEU A 265 -17.02 -1.92 -23.19
C LEU A 265 -15.62 -1.93 -23.84
N PRO A 266 -15.09 -3.11 -24.21
CA PRO A 266 -13.89 -3.19 -25.05
C PRO A 266 -14.01 -2.30 -26.29
N ALA A 267 -12.94 -1.57 -26.64
CA ALA A 267 -12.96 -0.59 -27.72
C ALA A 267 -13.43 -1.18 -29.07
N VAL A 268 -13.01 -2.41 -29.38
CA VAL A 268 -13.45 -3.16 -30.58
C VAL A 268 -14.96 -3.35 -30.66
N ILE A 269 -15.65 -3.41 -29.50
CA ILE A 269 -17.11 -3.58 -29.42
C ILE A 269 -17.82 -2.22 -29.50
N GLU A 270 -17.31 -1.19 -28.80
CA GLU A 270 -17.91 0.15 -28.83
C GLU A 270 -17.81 0.80 -30.21
N GLU A 271 -16.71 0.56 -30.94
CA GLU A 271 -16.49 1.07 -32.31
C GLU A 271 -17.03 0.16 -33.41
N GLY A 272 -17.62 -0.99 -33.05
CA GLY A 272 -18.28 -1.87 -34.02
C GLY A 272 -17.34 -2.66 -34.94
N GLU A 273 -16.07 -2.82 -34.57
CA GLU A 273 -15.11 -3.66 -35.30
C GLU A 273 -15.15 -5.14 -34.88
N ALA A 274 -15.81 -5.46 -33.77
CA ALA A 274 -15.97 -6.84 -33.30
C ALA A 274 -17.05 -7.60 -34.11
N PRO A 275 -16.95 -8.94 -34.23
CA PRO A 275 -17.98 -9.76 -34.85
C PRO A 275 -19.38 -9.51 -34.25
N PRO A 276 -20.47 -9.55 -35.05
CA PRO A 276 -21.82 -9.25 -34.57
C PRO A 276 -22.26 -10.08 -33.35
N GLU A 277 -21.85 -11.34 -33.29
CA GLU A 277 -22.12 -12.24 -32.17
C GLU A 277 -21.49 -11.74 -30.86
N GLN A 278 -20.22 -11.31 -30.90
CA GLN A 278 -19.53 -10.76 -29.73
C GLN A 278 -20.14 -9.42 -29.28
N VAL A 279 -20.57 -8.60 -30.24
CA VAL A 279 -21.28 -7.34 -29.94
C VAL A 279 -22.62 -7.62 -29.27
N ALA A 280 -23.37 -8.61 -29.76
CA ALA A 280 -24.64 -9.02 -29.16
C ALA A 280 -24.44 -9.57 -27.74
N ALA A 281 -23.43 -10.43 -27.54
CA ALA A 281 -23.06 -10.95 -26.23
C ALA A 281 -22.68 -9.82 -25.26
N ALA A 282 -21.81 -8.91 -25.66
CA ALA A 282 -21.36 -7.81 -24.80
C ALA A 282 -22.48 -6.82 -24.44
N LYS A 283 -23.44 -6.58 -25.35
CA LYS A 283 -24.58 -5.69 -25.11
C LYS A 283 -25.74 -6.35 -24.37
N ARG A 284 -25.68 -7.65 -24.10
CA ARG A 284 -26.65 -8.34 -23.25
C ARG A 284 -26.72 -7.66 -21.88
N LYS A 285 -27.94 -7.54 -21.36
CA LYS A 285 -28.19 -6.92 -20.06
C LYS A 285 -28.05 -7.96 -18.96
N ILE A 286 -27.24 -7.64 -17.95
CA ILE A 286 -27.14 -8.39 -16.70
C ILE A 286 -27.80 -7.57 -15.61
N ASP A 287 -28.75 -8.16 -14.91
CA ASP A 287 -29.45 -7.48 -13.82
C ASP A 287 -28.51 -7.27 -12.63
N LEU A 288 -28.64 -6.11 -11.96
CA LEU A 288 -27.85 -5.81 -10.76
C LEU A 288 -28.09 -6.87 -9.67
N ILE A 289 -29.36 -7.21 -9.45
CA ILE A 289 -29.81 -8.24 -8.52
C ILE A 289 -30.59 -9.31 -9.29
N PRO A 290 -30.24 -10.61 -9.16
CA PRO A 290 -29.19 -11.17 -8.31
C PRO A 290 -27.80 -11.25 -8.97
N ASP A 291 -27.73 -11.17 -10.30
CA ASP A 291 -26.60 -11.70 -11.06
C ASP A 291 -25.28 -10.95 -10.79
N LEU A 292 -25.28 -9.62 -10.95
CA LEU A 292 -24.06 -8.83 -10.78
C LEU A 292 -23.59 -8.82 -9.32
N ILE A 293 -24.47 -8.57 -8.36
CA ILE A 293 -24.11 -8.54 -6.93
C ILE A 293 -23.58 -9.90 -6.47
N THR A 294 -24.18 -11.01 -6.89
CA THR A 294 -23.67 -12.35 -6.53
C THR A 294 -22.25 -12.55 -7.06
N SER A 295 -22.00 -12.13 -8.31
CA SER A 295 -20.67 -12.15 -8.89
C SER A 295 -19.68 -11.26 -8.11
N GLU A 296 -20.05 -10.03 -7.77
CA GLU A 296 -19.20 -9.12 -7.00
C GLU A 296 -18.88 -9.63 -5.59
N ILE A 297 -19.84 -10.26 -4.91
CA ILE A 297 -19.63 -10.91 -3.60
C ILE A 297 -18.62 -12.05 -3.76
N MET A 298 -18.78 -12.89 -4.79
CA MET A 298 -17.85 -14.00 -5.04
C MET A 298 -16.41 -13.48 -5.24
N TRP A 299 -16.22 -12.50 -6.11
CA TRP A 299 -14.88 -11.93 -6.36
C TRP A 299 -14.32 -11.15 -5.15
N SER A 300 -15.18 -10.50 -4.36
CA SER A 300 -14.76 -9.90 -3.09
C SER A 300 -14.28 -10.96 -2.10
N ALA A 301 -14.99 -12.08 -1.99
CA ALA A 301 -14.59 -13.19 -1.13
C ALA A 301 -13.28 -13.82 -1.60
N VAL A 302 -13.07 -13.95 -2.91
CA VAL A 302 -11.80 -14.43 -3.49
C VAL A 302 -10.65 -13.49 -3.13
N LEU A 303 -10.82 -12.17 -3.26
CA LEU A 303 -9.78 -11.21 -2.88
C LEU A 303 -9.45 -11.31 -1.39
N ILE A 304 -10.46 -11.30 -0.52
CA ILE A 304 -10.26 -11.40 0.94
C ILE A 304 -9.60 -12.72 1.32
N ALA A 305 -10.02 -13.84 0.72
CA ALA A 305 -9.39 -15.14 0.94
C ALA A 305 -7.92 -15.13 0.48
N GLY A 306 -7.62 -14.53 -0.68
CA GLY A 306 -6.26 -14.36 -1.18
C GLY A 306 -5.39 -13.52 -0.25
N MET A 307 -5.93 -12.42 0.29
CA MET A 307 -5.24 -11.60 1.29
C MET A 307 -4.91 -12.40 2.55
N ILE A 308 -5.89 -13.15 3.08
CA ILE A 308 -5.70 -13.98 4.28
C ILE A 308 -4.66 -15.07 4.02
N ILE A 309 -4.73 -15.75 2.88
CA ILE A 309 -3.73 -16.77 2.48
C ILE A 309 -2.34 -16.13 2.43
N TYR A 310 -2.19 -14.99 1.76
CA TYR A 310 -0.90 -14.31 1.66
C TYR A 310 -0.35 -13.91 3.04
N MET A 311 -1.19 -13.41 3.94
CA MET A 311 -0.79 -13.11 5.32
C MET A 311 -0.41 -14.34 6.14
N VAL A 312 -1.08 -15.46 5.93
CA VAL A 312 -0.76 -16.70 6.65
C VAL A 312 0.56 -17.31 6.19
N PHE A 313 0.89 -17.19 4.89
CA PHE A 313 2.02 -17.91 4.30
C PHE A 313 3.23 -17.05 3.92
N GLY A 314 3.13 -15.71 3.89
CA GLY A 314 4.26 -14.92 3.39
C GLY A 314 4.17 -13.41 3.55
N TYR A 315 3.29 -12.89 4.42
CA TYR A 315 3.22 -11.46 4.67
C TYR A 315 3.05 -11.15 6.16
N SER A 316 3.99 -10.37 6.68
CA SER A 316 3.88 -9.69 7.96
C SER A 316 4.25 -8.24 7.75
N ALA A 317 3.47 -7.30 8.28
CA ALA A 317 3.92 -5.93 8.29
C ALA A 317 5.08 -5.84 9.30
N VAL A 318 6.27 -5.48 8.85
CA VAL A 318 7.40 -5.27 9.77
C VAL A 318 7.13 -4.01 10.58
N LEU A 319 7.52 -4.01 11.85
CA LEU A 319 7.57 -2.82 12.71
C LEU A 319 9.04 -2.64 13.06
N GLU A 320 9.63 -1.54 12.60
CA GLU A 320 11.04 -1.26 12.84
C GLU A 320 11.28 -0.75 14.27
N HIS A 321 12.51 -0.35 14.61
CA HIS A 321 12.79 0.16 15.94
C HIS A 321 12.06 1.48 16.21
N HIS A 322 11.85 1.77 17.49
CA HIS A 322 11.23 3.03 17.92
C HIS A 322 11.96 4.22 17.30
N ALA A 323 11.20 5.18 16.77
CA ALA A 323 11.77 6.30 16.05
C ALA A 323 12.72 7.14 16.92
N ASP A 324 13.95 7.31 16.46
CA ASP A 324 14.97 8.19 17.01
C ASP A 324 15.34 9.25 15.96
N PRO A 325 14.90 10.51 16.14
CA PRO A 325 15.21 11.60 15.22
C PRO A 325 16.71 11.92 15.10
N LEU A 326 17.54 11.46 16.04
CA LEU A 326 18.98 11.70 16.03
C LEU A 326 19.76 10.63 15.28
N LYS A 327 19.11 9.54 14.87
CA LYS A 327 19.72 8.43 14.15
C LYS A 327 18.98 8.23 12.83
N THR A 328 19.63 8.49 11.70
CA THR A 328 19.07 8.19 10.38
C THR A 328 19.48 6.79 9.94
N PRO A 329 18.54 5.85 9.69
CA PRO A 329 18.87 4.55 9.17
C PRO A 329 19.58 4.64 7.82
N LEU A 330 20.59 3.80 7.63
CA LEU A 330 21.20 3.64 6.33
C LEU A 330 20.18 3.11 5.32
N HIS A 331 20.29 3.55 4.06
CA HIS A 331 19.38 3.16 2.97
C HIS A 331 17.90 3.45 3.24
N THR A 332 17.58 4.49 4.02
CA THR A 332 16.19 4.93 4.17
C THR A 332 15.60 5.27 2.79
N THR A 333 14.55 4.55 2.41
CA THR A 333 13.80 4.80 1.18
C THR A 333 12.37 5.22 1.46
N ALA A 334 11.80 6.00 0.54
CA ALA A 334 10.38 6.25 0.45
C ALA A 334 9.60 4.94 0.26
N PRO A 335 8.30 4.90 0.62
CA PRO A 335 7.44 3.78 0.29
C PRO A 335 7.51 3.46 -1.21
N TRP A 336 7.35 2.17 -1.58
CA TRP A 336 7.65 1.71 -2.94
C TRP A 336 6.93 2.49 -4.05
N TYR A 337 5.70 2.95 -3.79
CA TYR A 337 4.89 3.74 -4.72
C TYR A 337 5.37 5.20 -4.91
N PHE A 338 6.34 5.65 -4.11
CA PHE A 338 7.06 6.93 -4.26
C PHE A 338 8.53 6.77 -4.61
N LEU A 339 9.03 5.55 -4.81
CA LEU A 339 10.43 5.35 -5.21
C LEU A 339 10.75 6.07 -6.53
N TRP A 340 9.82 6.14 -7.48
CA TRP A 340 10.05 6.91 -8.71
C TRP A 340 10.36 8.39 -8.43
N LEU A 341 9.72 8.97 -7.43
CA LEU A 341 9.92 10.34 -7.02
C LEU A 341 11.27 10.51 -6.29
N GLN A 342 11.65 9.54 -5.44
CA GLN A 342 12.98 9.48 -4.86
C GLN A 342 14.08 9.30 -5.92
N GLY A 343 13.85 8.48 -6.94
CA GLY A 343 14.78 8.30 -8.04
C GLY A 343 15.01 9.58 -8.83
N MET A 344 13.94 10.37 -9.04
CA MET A 344 14.07 11.70 -9.64
C MET A 344 14.92 12.65 -8.80
N LEU A 345 14.84 12.59 -7.47
CA LEU A 345 15.67 13.41 -6.59
C LEU A 345 17.18 13.11 -6.73
N LYS A 346 17.54 11.91 -7.20
CA LYS A 346 18.95 11.57 -7.48
C LYS A 346 19.46 12.18 -8.80
N LEU A 347 18.58 12.73 -9.64
CA LEU A 347 18.94 13.34 -10.92
C LEU A 347 19.38 14.81 -10.81
N GLY A 348 19.12 15.47 -9.68
CA GLY A 348 19.55 16.85 -9.49
C GLY A 348 18.79 17.58 -8.38
N GLU A 349 18.58 18.87 -8.60
CA GLU A 349 18.00 19.77 -7.60
C GLU A 349 16.58 19.37 -7.16
N LYS A 350 16.34 19.44 -5.84
CA LYS A 350 15.08 19.05 -5.19
C LYS A 350 13.86 19.82 -5.71
N THR A 351 13.95 21.14 -5.94
CA THR A 351 12.79 21.92 -6.41
C THR A 351 12.37 21.51 -7.81
N LEU A 352 13.33 21.39 -8.74
CA LEU A 352 13.03 20.98 -10.11
C LEU A 352 12.50 19.54 -10.17
N TRP A 353 13.28 18.58 -9.68
CA TRP A 353 13.00 17.15 -9.85
C TRP A 353 11.99 16.59 -8.83
N GLY A 354 11.91 17.18 -7.65
CA GLY A 354 11.00 16.76 -6.59
C GLY A 354 9.63 17.46 -6.61
N VAL A 355 9.53 18.65 -7.20
CA VAL A 355 8.27 19.42 -7.20
C VAL A 355 7.79 19.77 -8.60
N VAL A 356 8.60 20.47 -9.39
CA VAL A 356 8.17 21.02 -10.69
C VAL A 356 7.83 19.91 -11.69
N ILE A 357 8.75 18.98 -11.93
CA ILE A 357 8.53 17.91 -12.92
C ILE A 357 7.39 16.97 -12.50
N PRO A 358 7.31 16.45 -11.25
CA PRO A 358 6.17 15.66 -10.80
C PRO A 358 4.82 16.39 -10.95
N THR A 359 4.77 17.69 -10.64
CA THR A 359 3.57 18.50 -10.82
C THR A 359 3.18 18.57 -12.30
N ILE A 360 4.14 18.79 -13.21
CA ILE A 360 3.90 18.79 -14.66
C ILE A 360 3.39 17.42 -15.12
N ILE A 361 3.97 16.31 -14.64
CA ILE A 361 3.49 14.95 -14.97
C ILE A 361 2.01 14.80 -14.59
N PHE A 362 1.64 15.17 -13.37
CA PHE A 362 0.23 15.11 -12.96
C PHE A 362 -0.64 16.05 -13.79
N LEU A 363 -0.24 17.29 -14.05
CA LEU A 363 -1.00 18.23 -14.88
C LEU A 363 -1.24 17.68 -16.30
N VAL A 364 -0.23 17.07 -16.91
CA VAL A 364 -0.36 16.40 -18.20
C VAL A 364 -1.34 15.24 -18.10
N LEU A 365 -1.25 14.40 -17.06
CA LEU A 365 -2.20 13.31 -16.83
C LEU A 365 -3.64 13.81 -16.66
N PHE A 366 -3.87 14.88 -15.90
CA PHE A 366 -5.18 15.53 -15.80
C PHE A 366 -5.67 16.02 -17.17
N ALA A 367 -4.78 16.53 -18.01
CA ALA A 367 -5.09 17.07 -19.34
C ALA A 367 -5.24 16.00 -20.43
N VAL A 368 -4.84 14.74 -20.20
CA VAL A 368 -4.87 13.63 -21.19
C VAL A 368 -6.15 13.58 -22.05
N PRO A 369 -7.37 13.67 -21.47
CA PRO A 369 -8.60 13.58 -22.26
C PRO A 369 -8.85 14.75 -23.23
N TYR A 370 -8.11 15.84 -23.07
CA TYR A 370 -8.21 17.06 -23.88
C TYR A 370 -7.07 17.16 -24.90
N ILE A 371 -5.91 16.55 -24.63
CA ILE A 371 -4.75 16.52 -25.53
C ILE A 371 -4.70 15.28 -26.43
N ASP A 372 -5.52 14.25 -26.17
CA ASP A 372 -5.75 13.10 -27.07
C ASP A 372 -7.13 13.23 -27.76
N PRO A 373 -7.28 14.12 -28.78
CA PRO A 373 -8.57 14.48 -29.36
C PRO A 373 -9.18 13.41 -30.28
N GLY A 374 -8.40 12.39 -30.68
CA GLY A 374 -8.88 11.37 -31.61
C GLY A 374 -10.13 10.67 -31.07
N PRO A 375 -11.20 10.49 -31.86
CA PRO A 375 -12.43 9.88 -31.35
C PRO A 375 -12.28 8.38 -31.08
N SER A 376 -11.37 7.72 -31.78
CA SER A 376 -11.13 6.28 -31.65
C SER A 376 -10.39 5.95 -30.34
N ARG A 377 -10.86 4.88 -29.69
CA ARG A 377 -10.33 4.23 -28.49
C ARG A 377 -9.46 3.02 -28.84
N LEU A 378 -9.55 2.51 -30.07
CA LEU A 378 -8.74 1.39 -30.56
C LEU A 378 -7.24 1.69 -30.47
N ALA A 379 -6.48 0.75 -29.90
CA ALA A 379 -5.03 0.88 -29.72
C ALA A 379 -4.31 1.15 -31.05
N LYS A 380 -4.75 0.50 -32.15
CA LYS A 380 -4.17 0.67 -33.50
C LYS A 380 -4.27 2.10 -34.03
N ASN A 381 -5.29 2.86 -33.60
CA ASN A 381 -5.55 4.24 -34.02
C ASN A 381 -4.93 5.26 -33.05
N ARG A 382 -4.43 4.81 -31.89
CA ARG A 382 -3.85 5.64 -30.83
C ARG A 382 -2.35 5.42 -30.68
N LYS A 383 -1.63 5.13 -31.77
CA LYS A 383 -0.20 4.77 -31.74
C LYS A 383 0.63 5.73 -30.89
N VAL A 384 0.46 7.04 -31.07
CA VAL A 384 1.17 8.06 -30.28
C VAL A 384 0.87 7.94 -28.78
N GLY A 385 -0.42 7.89 -28.41
CA GLY A 385 -0.81 7.74 -27.01
C GLY A 385 -0.32 6.44 -26.38
N ILE A 386 -0.37 5.32 -27.12
CA ILE A 386 0.16 4.03 -26.66
C ILE A 386 1.67 4.08 -26.47
N THR A 387 2.42 4.63 -27.46
CA THR A 387 3.88 4.76 -27.36
C THR A 387 4.29 5.67 -26.20
N VAL A 388 3.65 6.84 -26.05
CA VAL A 388 3.92 7.74 -24.92
C VAL A 388 3.62 7.07 -23.59
N GLY A 389 2.49 6.36 -23.49
CA GLY A 389 2.14 5.59 -22.29
C GLY A 389 3.19 4.53 -21.95
N LEU A 390 3.63 3.74 -22.94
CA LEU A 390 4.66 2.70 -22.74
C LEU A 390 6.00 3.30 -22.33
N LEU A 391 6.47 4.35 -23.01
CA LEU A 391 7.70 5.03 -22.65
C LEU A 391 7.62 5.62 -21.24
N THR A 392 6.49 6.21 -20.87
CA THR A 392 6.25 6.72 -19.51
C THR A 392 6.27 5.59 -18.49
N SER A 393 5.65 4.45 -18.78
CA SER A 393 5.68 3.28 -17.88
C SER A 393 7.10 2.75 -17.68
N VAL A 394 7.89 2.61 -18.76
CA VAL A 394 9.30 2.19 -18.68
C VAL A 394 10.11 3.20 -17.87
N PHE A 395 9.92 4.49 -18.15
CA PHE A 395 10.60 5.56 -17.42
C PHE A 395 10.27 5.53 -15.91
N MET A 396 9.01 5.32 -15.54
CA MET A 396 8.60 5.19 -14.14
C MET A 396 9.21 3.96 -13.45
N VAL A 397 9.37 2.83 -14.17
CA VAL A 397 10.05 1.64 -13.65
C VAL A 397 11.54 1.92 -13.42
N VAL A 398 12.22 2.57 -14.38
CA VAL A 398 13.63 2.95 -14.24
C VAL A 398 13.80 3.90 -13.05
N LEU A 399 12.97 4.93 -12.93
CA LEU A 399 13.00 5.85 -11.80
C LEU A 399 12.72 5.14 -10.47
N THR A 400 11.82 4.16 -10.46
CA THR A 400 11.51 3.36 -9.26
C THR A 400 12.73 2.56 -8.83
N TYR A 401 13.43 1.93 -9.76
CA TYR A 401 14.69 1.25 -9.48
C TYR A 401 15.76 2.23 -8.98
N MET A 402 15.91 3.39 -9.64
CA MET A 402 16.83 4.44 -9.19
C MET A 402 16.50 4.95 -7.78
N GLY A 403 15.23 4.90 -7.38
CA GLY A 403 14.78 5.31 -6.05
C GLY A 403 15.25 4.39 -4.94
N THR A 404 15.55 3.12 -5.24
CA THR A 404 15.99 2.14 -4.23
C THR A 404 17.34 2.54 -3.61
N GLY A 405 17.65 2.00 -2.42
CA GLY A 405 18.96 2.18 -1.77
C GLY A 405 20.12 1.64 -2.63
N LEU A 406 19.84 0.65 -3.49
CA LEU A 406 20.82 -0.01 -4.35
C LEU A 406 21.44 0.92 -5.42
N TRP A 407 20.77 2.01 -5.78
CA TRP A 407 21.20 2.89 -6.86
C TRP A 407 21.85 4.16 -6.34
N GLY A 408 23.17 4.31 -6.49
CA GLY A 408 23.86 5.59 -6.29
C GLY A 408 23.89 6.12 -4.86
N VAL A 409 23.56 5.29 -3.86
CA VAL A 409 23.83 5.57 -2.45
C VAL A 409 24.79 4.48 -1.98
N ALA A 410 26.06 4.83 -1.80
CA ALA A 410 27.04 3.97 -1.17
C ALA A 410 27.53 4.69 0.08
N ALA A 411 27.31 4.10 1.25
CA ALA A 411 28.06 4.47 2.44
C ALA A 411 29.53 4.03 2.27
N PRO A 412 30.44 4.48 3.15
CA PRO A 412 31.78 3.92 3.18
C PRO A 412 31.72 2.38 3.26
N PRO A 413 32.54 1.64 2.50
CA PRO A 413 32.54 0.17 2.50
C PRO A 413 32.46 -0.51 3.87
N PRO A 414 33.18 -0.08 4.92
CA PRO A 414 33.06 -0.71 6.24
C PRO A 414 31.66 -0.58 6.87
N VAL A 415 30.91 0.47 6.53
CA VAL A 415 29.53 0.65 7.01
C VAL A 415 28.59 -0.26 6.24
N GLU A 416 28.73 -0.35 4.91
CA GLU A 416 27.93 -1.25 4.06
C GLU A 416 28.12 -2.71 4.46
N LEU A 417 29.37 -3.14 4.66
CA LEU A 417 29.72 -4.50 5.09
C LEU A 417 29.01 -4.89 6.38
N ILE A 418 29.04 -4.02 7.40
CA ILE A 418 28.32 -4.32 8.66
C ILE A 418 26.81 -4.37 8.44
N GLN A 419 26.26 -3.51 7.58
CA GLN A 419 24.81 -3.43 7.33
C GLN A 419 24.28 -4.61 6.52
N GLU A 420 25.09 -5.22 5.65
CA GLU A 420 24.74 -6.45 4.92
C GLU A 420 24.39 -7.58 5.90
N PHE A 421 25.19 -7.75 6.96
CA PHE A 421 25.01 -8.85 7.92
C PHE A 421 24.17 -8.48 9.15
N ILE A 422 24.29 -7.24 9.63
CA ILE A 422 23.55 -6.71 10.79
C ILE A 422 23.02 -5.30 10.47
N PRO A 423 21.92 -5.21 9.72
CA PRO A 423 21.33 -3.93 9.37
C PRO A 423 20.80 -3.23 10.62
N GLU A 424 20.79 -1.90 10.58
CA GLU A 424 20.23 -1.09 11.68
C GLU A 424 18.74 -1.33 11.87
N GLU A 425 18.02 -1.50 10.77
CA GLU A 425 16.59 -1.82 10.72
C GLU A 425 16.42 -3.16 9.98
N GLY A 426 15.45 -3.98 10.38
CA GLY A 426 15.33 -5.38 9.95
C GLY A 426 16.12 -6.36 10.81
N VAL A 427 15.97 -7.66 10.52
CA VAL A 427 16.58 -8.75 11.30
C VAL A 427 18.06 -8.91 10.93
N GLY A 428 18.35 -9.20 9.65
CA GLY A 428 19.70 -9.48 9.17
C GLY A 428 20.20 -10.87 9.52
N GLU A 429 21.17 -11.35 8.77
CA GLU A 429 21.61 -12.75 8.79
C GLU A 429 22.18 -13.19 10.14
N VAL A 430 22.94 -12.31 10.83
CA VAL A 430 23.54 -12.67 12.13
C VAL A 430 22.49 -12.76 13.22
N ARG A 431 21.44 -11.94 13.19
CA ARG A 431 20.37 -12.00 14.20
C ARG A 431 19.50 -13.24 14.05
N GLU A 432 19.43 -13.81 12.85
CA GLU A 432 18.69 -15.05 12.56
C GLU A 432 19.38 -16.31 13.10
N ILE A 433 20.67 -16.23 13.42
CA ILE A 433 21.40 -17.35 14.01
C ILE A 433 20.72 -17.72 15.35
N PRO A 434 20.30 -18.98 15.55
CA PRO A 434 19.77 -19.41 16.83
C PRO A 434 20.74 -19.10 17.97
N TYR A 435 20.22 -18.64 19.11
CA TYR A 435 21.05 -18.18 20.22
C TYR A 435 22.12 -19.21 20.63
N GLU A 436 21.77 -20.50 20.58
CA GLU A 436 22.66 -21.61 20.90
C GLU A 436 23.80 -21.82 19.88
N GLN A 437 23.62 -21.37 18.63
CA GLN A 437 24.63 -21.46 17.56
C GLN A 437 25.59 -20.25 17.53
N LEU A 438 25.27 -19.18 18.27
CA LEU A 438 26.19 -18.06 18.49
C LEU A 438 27.32 -18.46 19.46
N VAL A 439 28.24 -19.30 19.01
CA VAL A 439 29.35 -19.80 19.85
C VAL A 439 30.23 -18.63 20.31
N VAL A 440 30.58 -18.61 21.60
CA VAL A 440 31.45 -17.59 22.18
C VAL A 440 32.87 -17.79 21.65
N GLY A 441 33.46 -16.72 21.14
CA GLY A 441 34.78 -16.76 20.52
C GLY A 441 35.08 -15.49 19.73
N ASN A 442 36.32 -15.37 19.28
CA ASN A 442 36.78 -14.33 18.39
C ASN A 442 37.11 -14.96 17.04
N TYR A 443 36.43 -14.50 16.00
CA TYR A 443 36.47 -15.07 14.67
C TYR A 443 36.99 -14.02 13.70
N THR A 444 37.91 -14.41 12.82
CA THR A 444 38.44 -13.53 11.77
C THR A 444 38.07 -14.14 10.43
N ALA A 445 37.40 -13.38 9.55
CA ALA A 445 36.89 -13.90 8.29
C ALA A 445 38.00 -14.33 7.32
N SER A 446 39.20 -13.75 7.40
CA SER A 446 40.35 -14.25 6.63
C SER A 446 40.90 -15.60 7.14
N ASP A 447 40.61 -16.00 8.37
CA ASP A 447 41.11 -17.24 8.99
C ASP A 447 39.99 -18.27 9.20
N SER A 448 39.76 -19.10 8.17
CA SER A 448 38.79 -20.18 8.20
C SER A 448 39.03 -21.21 9.31
N ALA A 449 40.24 -21.29 9.89
CA ALA A 449 40.51 -22.19 11.00
C ALA A 449 39.81 -21.75 12.30
N THR A 450 39.42 -20.48 12.41
CA THR A 450 38.66 -19.96 13.55
C THR A 450 37.17 -20.31 13.47
N TYR A 451 36.67 -20.74 12.31
CA TYR A 451 35.23 -20.83 12.07
C TYR A 451 34.56 -21.89 12.96
N PRO A 452 33.48 -21.53 13.68
CA PRO A 452 32.67 -22.51 14.36
C PRO A 452 31.85 -23.32 13.35
N SER A 453 31.39 -24.50 13.74
CA SER A 453 30.46 -25.28 12.90
C SER A 453 29.05 -24.67 12.87
N GLY A 454 28.30 -24.93 11.79
CA GLY A 454 26.92 -24.47 11.64
C GLY A 454 26.81 -23.09 10.99
N ARG A 455 25.66 -22.42 11.17
CA ARG A 455 25.30 -21.19 10.43
C ARG A 455 26.26 -20.03 10.69
N LEU A 456 26.82 -19.92 11.89
CA LEU A 456 27.80 -18.88 12.22
C LEU A 456 29.08 -19.00 11.38
N GLY A 457 29.55 -20.22 11.10
CA GLY A 457 30.70 -20.45 10.22
C GLY A 457 30.41 -20.13 8.75
N GLU A 458 29.20 -20.42 8.29
CA GLU A 458 28.74 -20.05 6.94
C GLU A 458 28.70 -18.53 6.76
N ILE A 459 28.13 -17.80 7.73
CA ILE A 459 28.07 -16.33 7.70
C ILE A 459 29.47 -15.71 7.74
N LEU A 460 30.42 -16.29 8.47
CA LEU A 460 31.82 -15.83 8.43
C LEU A 460 32.45 -16.01 7.05
N ALA A 461 32.10 -17.09 6.32
CA ALA A 461 32.51 -17.28 4.94
C ALA A 461 31.87 -16.23 4.01
N GLU A 462 30.56 -16.00 4.17
CA GLU A 462 29.81 -14.96 3.43
C GLU A 462 30.39 -13.56 3.69
N MET A 463 30.78 -13.27 4.94
CA MET A 463 31.49 -12.04 5.35
C MET A 463 32.83 -11.88 4.64
N LYS A 464 33.62 -12.96 4.52
CA LYS A 464 34.89 -12.94 3.78
C LYS A 464 34.67 -12.62 2.31
N GLU A 465 33.70 -13.27 1.68
CA GLU A 465 33.35 -13.02 0.28
C GLU A 465 32.87 -11.57 0.05
N ALA A 466 32.08 -11.01 0.99
CA ALA A 466 31.64 -9.63 0.92
C ALA A 466 32.82 -8.63 1.03
N VAL A 467 33.77 -8.87 1.94
CA VAL A 467 34.99 -8.04 2.07
C VAL A 467 35.85 -8.12 0.80
N ASP A 468 36.00 -9.31 0.21
CA ASP A 468 36.75 -9.48 -1.04
C ASP A 468 36.08 -8.73 -2.18
N ARG A 469 34.75 -8.84 -2.33
CA ARG A 469 33.97 -8.09 -3.32
C ARG A 469 34.15 -6.59 -3.20
N GLU A 470 34.19 -6.06 -1.97
CA GLU A 470 34.44 -4.63 -1.78
C GLU A 470 35.89 -4.27 -2.09
N SER A 471 36.87 -5.07 -1.64
CA SER A 471 38.30 -4.79 -1.88
C SER A 471 38.70 -4.86 -3.37
N GLU A 472 37.94 -5.59 -4.20
CA GLU A 472 38.17 -5.67 -5.65
C GLU A 472 37.64 -4.47 -6.45
N LYS A 473 36.84 -3.58 -5.84
CA LYS A 473 36.32 -2.40 -6.54
C LYS A 473 37.40 -1.33 -6.65
N GLU A 474 37.75 -0.94 -7.88
CA GLU A 474 38.81 0.05 -8.12
C GLU A 474 38.53 1.45 -7.52
N ASP A 475 37.25 1.79 -7.29
CA ASP A 475 36.82 3.16 -6.98
C ASP A 475 36.48 3.45 -5.50
N ASN A 476 36.65 2.51 -4.56
CA ASN A 476 36.09 2.64 -3.19
C ASN A 476 37.09 2.93 -2.06
N ASN A 477 38.38 3.15 -2.36
CA ASN A 477 39.44 3.47 -1.37
C ASN A 477 39.47 2.51 -0.17
N PHE A 478 39.25 1.20 -0.41
CA PHE A 478 39.19 0.17 0.60
C PHE A 478 40.15 -0.98 0.24
N TYR A 479 41.30 -1.04 0.90
CA TYR A 479 42.37 -1.99 0.62
C TYR A 479 42.64 -2.90 1.81
N ASN A 480 43.13 -4.11 1.54
CA ASN A 480 43.51 -5.09 2.57
C ASN A 480 42.43 -5.27 3.65
N GLY A 481 41.17 -5.23 3.23
CA GLY A 481 40.04 -5.32 4.14
C GLY A 481 39.96 -6.67 4.85
N ASP A 482 39.54 -6.66 6.11
CA ASP A 482 39.15 -7.85 6.85
C ASP A 482 38.06 -7.54 7.87
N ILE A 483 37.35 -8.56 8.33
CA ILE A 483 36.27 -8.43 9.30
C ILE A 483 36.43 -9.43 10.43
N THR A 484 36.32 -8.93 11.66
CA THR A 484 36.38 -9.72 12.89
C THR A 484 35.02 -9.70 13.58
N LEU A 485 34.57 -10.85 14.06
CA LEU A 485 33.38 -11.00 14.89
C LEU A 485 33.77 -11.59 16.24
N ALA A 486 33.57 -10.81 17.30
CA ALA A 486 33.72 -11.27 18.68
C ALA A 486 32.33 -11.53 19.29
N VAL A 487 32.12 -12.74 19.81
CA VAL A 487 30.89 -13.15 20.50
C VAL A 487 31.22 -13.39 21.97
N GLU A 488 30.57 -12.64 22.86
CA GLU A 488 30.81 -12.66 24.30
C GLU A 488 29.50 -12.94 25.05
N ASP A 489 29.53 -13.78 26.09
CA ASP A 489 28.45 -13.86 27.07
C ASP A 489 28.52 -12.62 27.97
N TRP A 490 27.63 -11.66 27.76
CA TRP A 490 27.63 -10.38 28.47
C TRP A 490 26.84 -10.44 29.77
N GLN A 491 25.66 -11.06 29.73
CA GLN A 491 24.80 -11.33 30.88
C GLN A 491 24.10 -12.69 30.69
N THR A 492 23.41 -13.16 31.73
CA THR A 492 22.55 -14.35 31.61
C THR A 492 21.56 -14.15 30.48
N ASP A 493 21.54 -15.09 29.54
CA ASP A 493 20.68 -15.08 28.34
C ASP A 493 20.90 -13.88 27.39
N LEU A 494 22.01 -13.16 27.49
CA LEU A 494 22.36 -12.03 26.62
C LEU A 494 23.80 -12.14 26.10
N LYS A 495 23.93 -12.24 24.77
CA LYS A 495 25.22 -12.19 24.08
C LYS A 495 25.48 -10.81 23.52
N LYS A 496 26.75 -10.38 23.61
CA LYS A 496 27.28 -9.18 22.97
C LYS A 496 28.09 -9.62 21.75
N LEU A 497 27.75 -9.06 20.60
CA LEU A 497 28.44 -9.26 19.34
C LEU A 497 29.15 -7.97 18.98
N THR A 498 30.45 -8.04 18.72
CA THR A 498 31.25 -6.90 18.26
C THR A 498 31.77 -7.23 16.89
N ILE A 499 31.33 -6.48 15.88
CA ILE A 499 31.84 -6.57 14.52
C ILE A 499 32.81 -5.42 14.31
N THR A 500 34.02 -5.76 13.89
CA THR A 500 35.06 -4.79 13.58
C THR A 500 35.54 -5.02 12.16
N VAL A 501 35.41 -4.00 11.31
CA VAL A 501 35.99 -3.98 9.97
C VAL A 501 37.32 -3.25 10.03
N TRP A 502 38.35 -3.86 9.48
CA TRP A 502 39.70 -3.33 9.35
C TRP A 502 39.98 -3.12 7.87
N TRP A 503 40.56 -1.98 7.50
CA TRP A 503 41.00 -1.73 6.13
C TRP A 503 42.11 -0.70 6.11
N ASP A 504 42.85 -0.68 5.01
CA ASP A 504 43.77 0.39 4.68
C ASP A 504 43.09 1.34 3.68
N GLU A 505 43.22 2.65 3.88
CA GLU A 505 42.76 3.66 2.91
C GLU A 505 43.86 4.67 2.62
N VAL A 506 43.80 5.33 1.46
CA VAL A 506 44.63 6.49 1.16
C VAL A 506 43.86 7.75 1.57
N PRO A 507 44.32 8.53 2.56
CA PRO A 507 43.64 9.77 2.96
C PRO A 507 43.59 10.79 1.81
N GLU A 508 42.60 11.68 1.80
CA GLU A 508 42.53 12.75 0.80
C GLU A 508 43.81 13.60 0.79
N GLY A 509 44.51 13.61 -0.35
CA GLY A 509 45.79 14.33 -0.50
C GLY A 509 47.03 13.58 0.03
N GLY A 510 46.86 12.36 0.54
CA GLY A 510 47.93 11.45 0.91
C GLY A 510 48.36 10.53 -0.24
N THR A 511 49.49 9.86 -0.07
CA THR A 511 50.00 8.83 -1.02
C THR A 511 50.31 7.50 -0.35
N GLU A 512 50.16 7.43 0.98
CA GLU A 512 50.45 6.24 1.78
C GLU A 512 49.14 5.65 2.32
N LEU A 513 49.13 4.33 2.47
CA LEU A 513 48.03 3.60 3.08
C LEU A 513 48.06 3.76 4.59
N GLU A 514 46.94 4.19 5.16
CA GLU A 514 46.74 4.27 6.61
C GLU A 514 45.73 3.21 7.08
N PRO A 515 46.01 2.48 8.16
CA PRO A 515 45.07 1.52 8.71
C PRO A 515 43.91 2.25 9.41
N ARG A 516 42.71 1.76 9.17
CA ARG A 516 41.45 2.24 9.70
C ARG A 516 40.64 1.09 10.28
N THR A 517 39.76 1.46 11.21
CA THR A 517 38.89 0.52 11.88
C THR A 517 37.51 1.13 12.05
N TYR A 518 36.50 0.28 11.95
CA TYR A 518 35.12 0.65 12.22
C TYR A 518 34.48 -0.47 13.02
N GLU A 519 34.01 -0.14 14.22
CA GLU A 519 33.46 -1.10 15.16
C GLU A 519 31.98 -0.80 15.40
N LYS A 520 31.18 -1.87 15.46
CA LYS A 520 29.78 -1.78 15.85
C LYS A 520 29.41 -2.91 16.79
N LEU A 521 28.64 -2.57 17.82
CA LEU A 521 28.24 -3.48 18.88
C LEU A 521 26.75 -3.79 18.77
N PHE A 522 26.40 -5.05 19.02
CA PHE A 522 25.04 -5.55 18.98
C PHE A 522 24.80 -6.49 20.16
N PHE A 523 23.54 -6.59 20.57
CA PHE A 523 23.13 -7.44 21.67
C PHE A 523 22.01 -8.37 21.21
N ILE A 524 22.14 -9.66 21.49
CA ILE A 524 21.13 -10.67 21.16
C ILE A 524 20.74 -11.36 22.46
N HIS A 525 19.47 -11.17 22.85
CA HIS A 525 18.87 -11.89 23.96
C HIS A 525 18.36 -13.24 23.49
N ARG A 526 18.41 -14.26 24.35
CA ARG A 526 17.95 -15.62 24.04
C ARG A 526 16.49 -15.69 23.59
N GLU A 527 15.65 -14.89 24.23
CA GLU A 527 14.21 -14.81 23.93
C GLU A 527 13.88 -13.77 22.84
N SER A 528 14.89 -13.24 22.12
CA SER A 528 14.64 -12.28 21.04
C SER A 528 13.79 -12.85 19.90
N GLY A 529 13.84 -14.18 19.71
CA GLY A 529 13.00 -14.87 18.73
C GLY A 529 13.29 -14.51 17.27
N TYR A 530 14.40 -13.82 16.97
CA TYR A 530 14.77 -13.40 15.61
C TYR A 530 14.82 -14.59 14.63
N HIS A 531 15.40 -15.72 15.04
CA HIS A 531 15.42 -16.97 14.27
C HIS A 531 14.03 -17.53 13.92
N LEU A 532 12.98 -17.17 14.67
CA LEU A 532 11.60 -17.62 14.42
C LEU A 532 10.86 -16.74 13.41
N LEU A 533 11.44 -15.60 13.03
CA LEU A 533 10.85 -14.67 12.06
C LEU A 533 10.94 -15.20 10.63
N GLU A 534 11.92 -16.07 10.32
CA GLU A 534 11.93 -16.88 9.09
C GLU A 534 11.55 -18.35 9.32
N SER A 535 11.83 -18.96 10.49
CA SER A 535 11.56 -20.41 10.67
C SER A 535 10.06 -20.79 10.77
N LYS A 536 9.15 -19.86 10.47
CA LYS A 536 7.71 -20.08 10.28
C LYS A 536 7.20 -19.57 8.92
N PHE A 537 8.07 -19.39 7.93
CA PHE A 537 7.68 -19.01 6.58
C PHE A 537 8.43 -19.80 5.52
#